data_AF-A0A8E0V5A2-F1
#
_entry.id   AF-A0A8E0V5A2-F1
#
_cell.length_a   1.000
_cell.length_b   1.000
_cell.length_c   1.000
_cell.angle_alpha   90.00
_cell.angle_beta   90.00
_cell.angle_gamma   90.00
#
_symmetry.space_group_name_H-M   'P 1'
#
loop_
_entity.id
_entity.type
_entity.pdbx_description
1 polymer ?
#
loop_
_entity_poly.entity_id
_entity_poly.type
_entity_poly.pdbx_seq_one_letter_code
_entity_poly.pdbx_strand_id
1 'polypeptide(L)'
;MVERWPSQIRKLMNQFSRFPAQPAKEFQTWARPRDLEKRKQAVSVWTSLLAFLVFNWKSYGADGALESMGLNLSWTLKDDIDAIRYYAKSGRSLKVLGEMVTTFFVKVIKDATATPHTNPLTWWLAVLTQTEVLDDQPRWTVADLQDMLSFSQNLDAIDHYARVLVLEDAFYRWIDMPGVSPAEKKNLQDSLNEVSISWVDQDAERPPVDDPITMERSYRQMVSPEWWAFTEYIESIFAEWLTDQSTGPMSTVILFLHGKLETPEYKRVYKVKMQIEEHFSVNPMMADCYPAEWDTKATIEQANREARRCIREELGPKKASLKWDEVYDTSGMIRIRAIYRDEANDARAVAWVEEAGILTEEEADILTEDM
;
A
#
# COMPACT_ATOMS: atom_id res chain seq x y z
N MET A 1 -23.47 -4.45 -5.26
CA MET A 1 -23.62 -5.92 -5.09
C MET A 1 -23.30 -6.65 -6.40
N VAL A 2 -22.26 -7.48 -6.42
CA VAL A 2 -21.69 -8.09 -7.66
C VAL A 2 -22.67 -9.01 -8.41
N GLU A 3 -23.68 -9.54 -7.72
CA GLU A 3 -24.65 -10.47 -8.29
C GLU A 3 -25.58 -9.84 -9.34
N ARG A 4 -25.65 -8.50 -9.39
CA ARG A 4 -26.37 -7.77 -10.45
C ARG A 4 -25.61 -7.71 -11.77
N TRP A 5 -24.31 -7.98 -11.75
CA TRP A 5 -23.46 -7.78 -12.91
C TRP A 5 -23.60 -8.94 -13.90
N PRO A 6 -23.65 -8.66 -15.21
CA PRO A 6 -23.79 -9.73 -16.19
C PRO A 6 -22.54 -10.63 -16.25
N SER A 7 -22.71 -11.82 -16.84
CA SER A 7 -21.69 -12.89 -16.88
C SER A 7 -20.33 -12.40 -17.38
N GLN A 8 -20.28 -11.61 -18.46
CA GLN A 8 -19.02 -11.14 -19.04
C GLN A 8 -18.23 -10.24 -18.08
N ILE A 9 -18.88 -9.30 -17.39
CA ILE A 9 -18.22 -8.46 -16.37
C ILE A 9 -17.68 -9.34 -15.23
N ARG A 10 -18.45 -10.34 -14.80
CA ARG A 10 -18.00 -11.29 -13.77
C ARG A 10 -16.85 -12.18 -14.24
N LYS A 11 -16.79 -12.55 -15.52
CA LYS A 11 -15.63 -13.26 -16.09
C LYS A 11 -14.41 -12.35 -16.15
N LEU A 12 -14.61 -11.09 -16.56
CA LEU A 12 -13.57 -10.07 -16.61
C LEU A 12 -12.90 -9.87 -15.25
N MET A 13 -13.67 -9.81 -14.15
CA MET A 13 -13.14 -9.74 -12.78
C MET A 13 -12.18 -10.90 -12.43
N ASN A 14 -12.39 -12.09 -12.99
CA ASN A 14 -11.52 -13.25 -12.74
C ASN A 14 -10.36 -13.36 -13.74
N GLN A 15 -10.44 -12.67 -14.88
CA GLN A 15 -9.42 -12.73 -15.93
C GLN A 15 -8.10 -12.09 -15.49
N PHE A 16 -8.16 -11.02 -14.69
CA PHE A 16 -6.97 -10.23 -14.34
C PHE A 16 -6.20 -10.76 -13.11
N SER A 17 -6.87 -11.42 -12.15
CA SER A 17 -6.19 -11.92 -10.93
C SER A 17 -5.75 -13.40 -11.00
N ARG A 18 -6.23 -14.16 -11.99
CA ARG A 18 -5.95 -15.60 -12.12
C ARG A 18 -4.94 -15.91 -13.22
N PHE A 19 -4.24 -17.04 -13.06
CA PHE A 19 -3.35 -17.58 -14.08
C PHE A 19 -4.02 -17.63 -15.48
N PRO A 20 -3.34 -17.13 -16.54
CA PRO A 20 -3.85 -17.16 -17.92
C PRO A 20 -4.20 -18.57 -18.44
N ALA A 21 -3.69 -19.61 -17.76
CA ALA A 21 -3.81 -21.01 -18.17
C ALA A 21 -5.21 -21.62 -18.00
N GLN A 22 -6.17 -20.93 -17.37
CA GLN A 22 -7.55 -21.42 -17.26
C GLN A 22 -8.55 -20.42 -17.85
N PRO A 23 -9.56 -20.89 -18.60
CA PRO A 23 -10.63 -20.02 -19.06
C PRO A 23 -11.30 -19.36 -17.85
N ALA A 24 -11.45 -18.04 -17.91
CA ALA A 24 -12.00 -17.26 -16.81
C ALA A 24 -13.43 -17.74 -16.49
N LYS A 25 -13.58 -18.42 -15.36
CA LYS A 25 -14.89 -18.73 -14.79
C LYS A 25 -15.53 -17.43 -14.32
N GLU A 26 -16.86 -17.38 -14.26
CA GLU A 26 -17.54 -16.24 -13.66
C GLU A 26 -17.09 -16.01 -12.22
N PHE A 27 -16.87 -14.75 -11.85
CA PHE A 27 -16.69 -14.35 -10.46
C PHE A 27 -17.95 -14.73 -9.67
N GLN A 28 -17.72 -15.42 -8.55
CA GLN A 28 -18.76 -15.83 -7.62
C GLN A 28 -18.49 -15.15 -6.30
N THR A 29 -19.45 -14.35 -5.83
CA THR A 29 -19.35 -13.80 -4.47
C THR A 29 -19.52 -14.90 -3.43
N TRP A 30 -19.10 -14.60 -2.21
CA TRP A 30 -19.44 -15.39 -1.03
C TRP A 30 -20.79 -15.01 -0.43
N ALA A 31 -21.76 -14.59 -1.26
CA ALA A 31 -23.10 -14.21 -0.81
C ALA A 31 -24.01 -15.40 -0.48
N ARG A 32 -23.61 -16.63 -0.84
CA ARG A 32 -24.44 -17.82 -0.59
C ARG A 32 -24.47 -18.16 0.91
N PRO A 33 -25.56 -18.77 1.41
CA PRO A 33 -25.70 -19.09 2.84
C PRO A 33 -24.62 -20.05 3.34
N ARG A 34 -24.27 -21.04 2.51
CA ARG A 34 -23.18 -22.00 2.80
C ARG A 34 -21.81 -21.36 2.93
N ASP A 35 -21.63 -20.17 2.36
CA ASP A 35 -20.38 -19.41 2.39
C ASP A 35 -20.39 -18.35 3.52
N LEU A 36 -21.40 -18.34 4.41
CA LEU A 36 -21.54 -17.34 5.48
C LEU A 36 -20.31 -17.23 6.38
N GLU A 37 -19.79 -18.36 6.87
CA GLU A 37 -18.61 -18.35 7.74
C GLU A 37 -17.36 -17.89 6.97
N LYS A 38 -17.21 -18.34 5.72
CA LYS A 38 -16.15 -17.86 4.84
C LYS A 38 -16.23 -16.35 4.62
N ARG A 39 -17.43 -15.81 4.42
CA ARG A 39 -17.69 -14.37 4.29
C ARG A 39 -17.31 -13.61 5.55
N LYS A 40 -17.71 -14.09 6.74
CA LYS A 40 -17.34 -13.47 8.02
C LYS A 40 -15.82 -13.41 8.19
N GLN A 41 -15.14 -14.53 7.96
CA GLN A 41 -13.67 -14.62 8.05
C GLN A 41 -12.96 -13.73 7.04
N ALA A 42 -13.43 -13.70 5.79
CA ALA A 42 -12.81 -12.86 4.78
C ALA A 42 -13.04 -11.36 5.01
N VAL A 43 -14.21 -10.98 5.54
CA VAL A 43 -14.48 -9.59 5.97
C VAL A 43 -13.63 -9.24 7.19
N SER A 44 -13.30 -10.20 8.07
CA SER A 44 -12.45 -9.92 9.23
C SER A 44 -11.03 -9.50 8.83
N VAL A 45 -10.51 -9.93 7.68
CA VAL A 45 -9.18 -9.51 7.19
C VAL A 45 -9.12 -8.00 6.98
N TRP A 46 -10.07 -7.46 6.20
CA TRP A 46 -10.19 -6.03 5.93
C TRP A 46 -10.57 -5.24 7.18
N THR A 47 -11.49 -5.78 7.97
CA THR A 47 -11.94 -5.14 9.21
C THR A 47 -10.81 -5.06 10.24
N SER A 48 -9.93 -6.07 10.31
CA SER A 48 -8.78 -6.07 11.23
C SER A 48 -7.75 -5.01 10.85
N LEU A 49 -7.45 -4.87 9.56
CA LEU A 49 -6.64 -3.75 9.06
C LEU A 49 -7.24 -2.40 9.46
N LEU A 50 -8.53 -2.18 9.17
CA LEU A 50 -9.17 -0.90 9.50
C LEU A 50 -9.20 -0.63 11.00
N ALA A 51 -9.55 -1.65 11.80
CA ALA A 51 -9.58 -1.56 13.25
C ALA A 51 -8.20 -1.26 13.82
N PHE A 52 -7.15 -1.89 13.29
CA PHE A 52 -5.76 -1.59 13.65
C PHE A 52 -5.42 -0.12 13.43
N LEU A 53 -5.73 0.40 12.23
CA LEU A 53 -5.43 1.79 11.88
C LEU A 53 -6.19 2.76 12.79
N VAL A 54 -7.49 2.56 12.95
CA VAL A 54 -8.36 3.42 13.77
C VAL A 54 -8.00 3.36 15.26
N PHE A 55 -7.59 2.19 15.76
CA PHE A 55 -7.18 2.00 17.15
C PHE A 55 -5.85 2.70 17.44
N ASN A 56 -4.86 2.54 16.56
CA ASN A 56 -3.53 3.14 16.70
C ASN A 56 -3.47 4.61 16.24
N TRP A 57 -4.56 5.14 15.68
CA TRP A 57 -4.68 6.54 15.30
C TRP A 57 -4.71 7.45 16.53
N LYS A 58 -3.68 8.30 16.63
CA LYS A 58 -3.66 9.45 17.54
C LYS A 58 -4.15 10.70 16.82
N SER A 59 -4.71 11.64 17.57
CA SER A 59 -5.23 12.90 17.05
C SER A 59 -4.20 13.61 16.16
N TYR A 60 -4.71 14.28 15.13
CA TYR A 60 -3.96 15.01 14.11
C TYR A 60 -2.79 15.83 14.69
N GLY A 61 -1.56 15.60 14.19
CA GLY A 61 -0.38 16.41 14.52
C GLY A 61 0.50 15.93 15.69
N ALA A 62 0.32 14.70 16.18
CA ALA A 62 1.23 14.07 17.14
C ALA A 62 1.89 12.83 16.50
N ASP A 63 3.19 12.62 16.77
CA ASP A 63 3.91 11.40 16.36
C ASP A 63 3.09 10.16 16.76
N GLY A 64 2.61 9.46 15.73
CA GLY A 64 1.62 8.40 15.87
C GLY A 64 2.26 7.05 16.13
N ALA A 65 1.54 6.14 16.81
CA ALA A 65 1.99 4.75 16.96
C ALA A 65 2.23 4.09 15.59
N LEU A 66 1.44 4.45 14.56
CA LEU A 66 1.61 3.99 13.18
C LEU A 66 2.97 4.39 12.59
N GLU A 67 3.41 5.63 12.78
CA GLU A 67 4.69 6.14 12.26
C GLU A 67 5.86 5.46 12.99
N SER A 68 5.74 5.26 14.30
CA SER A 68 6.71 4.48 15.09
C SER A 68 6.79 3.01 14.67
N MET A 69 5.72 2.46 14.10
CA MET A 69 5.67 1.11 13.51
C MET A 69 6.10 1.10 12.03
N GLY A 70 6.59 2.22 11.51
CA GLY A 70 7.09 2.34 10.15
C GLY A 70 6.02 2.63 9.08
N LEU A 71 4.79 2.97 9.46
CA LEU A 71 3.71 3.34 8.55
C LEU A 71 3.48 4.86 8.52
N ASN A 72 4.05 5.51 7.50
CA ASN A 72 4.00 6.94 7.21
C ASN A 72 2.88 7.27 6.21
N LEU A 73 1.67 7.50 6.71
CA LEU A 73 0.50 7.77 5.88
C LEU A 73 0.48 9.21 5.32
N SER A 74 -0.02 9.35 4.09
CA SER A 74 -0.35 10.66 3.51
C SER A 74 -1.44 11.37 4.32
N TRP A 75 -1.46 12.71 4.27
CA TRP A 75 -2.50 13.50 4.96
C TRP A 75 -3.92 13.12 4.54
N THR A 76 -4.12 12.78 3.27
CA THR A 76 -5.44 12.35 2.78
C THR A 76 -5.91 11.05 3.45
N LEU A 77 -5.03 10.06 3.63
CA LEU A 77 -5.38 8.81 4.32
C LEU A 77 -5.57 9.04 5.83
N LYS A 78 -4.80 9.97 6.42
CA LYS A 78 -4.95 10.40 7.81
C LYS A 78 -6.33 11.03 8.05
N ASP A 79 -6.77 11.92 7.15
CA ASP A 79 -8.10 12.54 7.20
C ASP A 79 -9.23 11.50 7.06
N ASP A 80 -9.07 10.55 6.14
CA ASP A 80 -10.04 9.46 5.96
C ASP A 80 -10.15 8.60 7.24
N ILE A 81 -9.04 8.26 7.89
CA ILE A 81 -9.02 7.49 9.15
C ILE A 81 -9.70 8.28 10.27
N ASP A 82 -9.44 9.59 10.38
CA ASP A 82 -10.08 10.44 11.40
C ASP A 82 -11.60 10.55 11.18
N ALA A 83 -12.03 10.72 9.94
CA ALA A 83 -13.45 10.73 9.57
C ALA A 83 -14.12 9.39 9.89
N ILE A 84 -13.52 8.26 9.49
CA ILE A 84 -14.03 6.92 9.80
C ILE A 84 -14.16 6.74 11.31
N ARG A 85 -13.13 7.12 12.08
CA ARG A 85 -13.14 7.05 13.54
C ARG A 85 -14.25 7.90 14.16
N TYR A 86 -14.47 9.11 13.65
CA TYR A 86 -15.55 9.99 14.11
C TYR A 86 -16.93 9.38 13.86
N TYR A 87 -17.19 8.86 12.66
CA TYR A 87 -18.48 8.26 12.32
C TYR A 87 -18.71 6.93 13.06
N ALA A 88 -17.68 6.11 13.21
CA ALA A 88 -17.74 4.88 14.00
C ALA A 88 -18.08 5.17 15.48
N LYS A 89 -17.49 6.20 16.09
CA LYS A 89 -17.78 6.59 17.48
C LYS A 89 -19.15 7.24 17.65
N SER A 90 -19.57 8.06 16.69
CA SER A 90 -20.80 8.83 16.80
C SER A 90 -22.06 7.99 16.55
N GLY A 91 -21.95 6.86 15.84
CA GLY A 91 -23.07 5.96 15.53
C GLY A 91 -24.14 6.59 14.63
N ARG A 92 -23.85 7.73 14.00
CA ARG A 92 -24.87 8.59 13.36
C ARG A 92 -25.38 8.08 12.01
N SER A 93 -24.60 7.29 11.27
CA SER A 93 -25.02 6.69 10.00
C SER A 93 -24.10 5.55 9.57
N LEU A 94 -24.59 4.31 9.60
CA LEU A 94 -23.87 3.14 9.07
C LEU A 94 -23.64 3.24 7.56
N LYS A 95 -24.56 3.90 6.83
CA LYS A 95 -24.44 4.10 5.39
C LYS A 95 -23.24 5.00 5.05
N VAL A 96 -23.14 6.15 5.71
CA VAL A 96 -22.04 7.11 5.48
C VAL A 96 -20.71 6.48 5.91
N LEU A 97 -20.69 5.76 7.03
CA LEU A 97 -19.50 5.02 7.45
C LEU A 97 -19.08 4.00 6.38
N GLY A 98 -20.02 3.23 5.82
CA GLY A 98 -19.75 2.29 4.74
C GLY A 98 -19.15 2.97 3.50
N GLU A 99 -19.72 4.08 3.05
CA GLU A 99 -19.20 4.86 1.91
C GLU A 99 -17.78 5.38 2.15
N MET A 100 -17.48 5.86 3.36
CA MET A 100 -16.13 6.30 3.74
C MET A 100 -15.13 5.16 3.76
N VAL A 101 -15.50 4.01 4.33
CA VAL A 101 -14.65 2.82 4.38
C VAL A 101 -14.36 2.29 2.98
N THR A 102 -15.37 2.22 2.11
CA THR A 102 -15.20 1.83 0.70
C THR A 102 -14.25 2.79 -0.01
N THR A 103 -14.45 4.10 0.14
CA THR A 103 -13.58 5.13 -0.48
C THR A 103 -12.14 5.01 0.00
N PHE A 104 -11.94 4.81 1.31
CA PHE A 104 -10.62 4.61 1.91
C PHE A 104 -9.91 3.40 1.29
N PHE A 105 -10.56 2.23 1.26
CA PHE A 105 -9.93 1.03 0.72
C PHE A 105 -9.66 1.11 -0.78
N VAL A 106 -10.54 1.74 -1.55
CA VAL A 106 -10.30 1.99 -2.97
C VAL A 106 -9.06 2.85 -3.19
N LYS A 107 -8.86 3.92 -2.39
CA LYS A 107 -7.63 4.73 -2.44
C LYS A 107 -6.39 3.92 -2.11
N VAL A 108 -6.48 3.08 -1.08
CA VAL A 108 -5.37 2.20 -0.66
C VAL A 108 -5.03 1.18 -1.76
N ILE A 109 -6.03 0.57 -2.41
CA ILE A 109 -5.85 -0.40 -3.51
C ILE A 109 -5.28 0.27 -4.76
N LYS A 110 -5.69 1.51 -5.05
CA LYS A 110 -5.35 2.23 -6.30
C LYS A 110 -4.23 3.26 -6.11
N ASP A 111 -3.28 2.97 -5.22
CA ASP A 111 -2.11 3.80 -4.98
C ASP A 111 -0.91 3.27 -5.77
N ALA A 112 -0.61 3.90 -6.91
CA ALA A 112 0.52 3.53 -7.76
C ALA A 112 1.90 3.79 -7.13
N THR A 113 1.94 4.51 -6.02
CA THR A 113 3.18 4.86 -5.30
C THR A 113 3.31 4.10 -3.98
N ALA A 114 2.52 3.04 -3.84
CA ALA A 114 2.43 2.29 -2.61
C ALA A 114 3.75 1.60 -2.26
N THR A 115 4.27 1.91 -1.07
CA THR A 115 5.36 1.17 -0.44
C THR A 115 4.85 0.54 0.85
N PRO A 116 5.55 -0.46 1.42
CA PRO A 116 5.26 -0.95 2.77
C PRO A 116 5.28 0.17 3.83
N HIS A 117 5.95 1.30 3.58
CA HIS A 117 6.01 2.42 4.53
C HIS A 117 4.94 3.47 4.31
N THR A 118 4.28 3.53 3.16
CA THR A 118 3.35 4.62 2.82
C THR A 118 1.91 4.15 2.63
N ASN A 119 1.71 2.86 2.36
CA ASN A 119 0.41 2.30 2.04
C ASN A 119 -0.05 1.28 3.11
N PRO A 120 -1.25 1.46 3.70
CA PRO A 120 -1.75 0.56 4.74
C PRO A 120 -1.87 -0.91 4.32
N LEU A 121 -2.26 -1.20 3.07
CA LEU A 121 -2.44 -2.57 2.60
C LEU A 121 -1.09 -3.26 2.43
N THR A 122 -0.12 -2.61 1.78
CA THR A 122 1.24 -3.16 1.64
C THR A 122 1.91 -3.36 3.00
N TRP A 123 1.75 -2.41 3.92
CA TRP A 123 2.22 -2.54 5.30
C TRP A 123 1.55 -3.73 6.02
N TRP A 124 0.23 -3.88 5.87
CA TRP A 124 -0.51 -4.99 6.46
C TRP A 124 -0.05 -6.35 5.93
N LEU A 125 0.24 -6.45 4.63
CA LEU A 125 0.82 -7.67 4.04
C LEU A 125 2.18 -8.02 4.66
N ALA A 126 3.03 -7.02 4.92
CA ALA A 126 4.30 -7.22 5.62
C ALA A 126 4.08 -7.74 7.05
N VAL A 127 3.11 -7.17 7.77
CA VAL A 127 2.72 -7.64 9.11
C VAL A 127 2.21 -9.07 9.07
N LEU A 128 1.27 -9.41 8.18
CA LEU A 128 0.75 -10.77 8.04
C LEU A 128 1.86 -11.76 7.67
N THR A 129 2.79 -11.38 6.80
CA THR A 129 3.94 -12.23 6.45
C THR A 129 4.84 -12.46 7.67
N GLN A 130 5.18 -11.39 8.41
CA GLN A 130 6.01 -11.51 9.60
C GLN A 130 5.35 -12.41 10.65
N THR A 131 4.07 -12.19 10.94
CA THR A 131 3.39 -12.90 12.04
C THR A 131 2.98 -14.32 11.68
N GLU A 132 2.52 -14.58 10.45
CA GLU A 132 1.98 -15.89 10.07
C GLU A 132 2.97 -16.80 9.35
N VAL A 133 4.01 -16.23 8.71
CA VAL A 133 4.95 -17.01 7.89
C VAL A 133 6.32 -17.13 8.57
N LEU A 134 6.81 -16.05 9.16
CA LEU A 134 8.19 -15.99 9.67
C LEU A 134 8.32 -16.30 11.17
N ASP A 135 7.52 -15.65 12.01
CA ASP A 135 7.72 -15.64 13.47
C ASP A 135 6.69 -16.47 14.27
N ASP A 136 5.69 -17.07 13.62
CA ASP A 136 4.57 -17.82 14.22
C ASP A 136 3.96 -17.09 15.45
N GLN A 137 3.73 -15.78 15.28
CA GLN A 137 3.21 -14.93 16.34
C GLN A 137 1.70 -15.12 16.51
N PRO A 138 1.16 -14.94 17.73
CA PRO A 138 -0.27 -14.96 17.93
C PRO A 138 -0.95 -13.90 17.05
N ARG A 139 -1.98 -14.34 16.33
CA ARG A 139 -2.74 -13.49 15.42
C ARG A 139 -3.40 -12.36 16.17
N TRP A 140 -3.49 -11.19 15.53
CA TRP A 140 -4.30 -10.09 16.04
C TRP A 140 -5.77 -10.53 16.09
N THR A 141 -6.37 -10.54 17.27
CA THR A 141 -7.78 -10.86 17.45
C THR A 141 -8.58 -9.59 17.70
N VAL A 142 -9.61 -9.34 16.90
CA VAL A 142 -10.66 -8.37 17.22
C VAL A 142 -11.80 -9.12 17.89
N ALA A 143 -12.39 -8.56 18.95
CA ALA A 143 -13.53 -9.19 19.63
C ALA A 143 -14.64 -9.52 18.62
N ASP A 144 -15.19 -10.73 18.71
CA ASP A 144 -16.22 -11.28 17.81
C ASP A 144 -15.80 -11.49 16.34
N LEU A 145 -14.52 -11.27 16.00
CA LEU A 145 -13.94 -11.52 14.68
C LEU A 145 -12.66 -12.35 14.85
N GLN A 146 -12.79 -13.67 14.81
CA GLN A 146 -11.64 -14.58 14.75
C GLN A 146 -11.25 -14.82 13.29
N ASP A 147 -10.07 -14.33 12.92
CA ASP A 147 -9.43 -14.72 11.68
C ASP A 147 -8.76 -16.10 11.84
N MET A 148 -9.44 -17.13 11.32
CA MET A 148 -8.94 -18.51 11.24
C MET A 148 -8.39 -18.86 9.86
N LEU A 149 -8.27 -17.89 8.94
CA LEU A 149 -7.78 -18.12 7.59
C LEU A 149 -6.27 -18.34 7.61
N SER A 150 -5.75 -19.28 6.83
CA SER A 150 -4.32 -19.34 6.53
C SER A 150 -3.87 -18.09 5.75
N PHE A 151 -2.57 -17.78 5.74
CA PHE A 151 -2.02 -16.68 4.95
C PHE A 151 -2.51 -16.68 3.49
N SER A 152 -2.51 -17.84 2.81
CA SER A 152 -3.05 -17.96 1.45
C SER A 152 -4.53 -17.61 1.35
N GLN A 153 -5.34 -17.97 2.35
CA GLN A 153 -6.76 -17.63 2.38
C GLN A 153 -6.99 -16.15 2.72
N ASN A 154 -6.08 -15.53 3.49
CA ASN A 154 -6.07 -14.08 3.72
C ASN A 154 -5.80 -13.32 2.44
N LEU A 155 -4.84 -13.77 1.64
CA LEU A 155 -4.58 -13.20 0.31
C LEU A 155 -5.78 -13.38 -0.63
N ASP A 156 -6.43 -14.56 -0.63
CA ASP A 156 -7.65 -14.79 -1.40
C ASP A 156 -8.78 -13.83 -0.99
N ALA A 157 -8.92 -13.55 0.30
CA ALA A 157 -9.90 -12.60 0.83
C ALA A 157 -9.60 -11.16 0.41
N ILE A 158 -8.33 -10.76 0.42
CA ILE A 158 -7.88 -9.45 -0.07
C ILE A 158 -8.18 -9.35 -1.57
N ASP A 159 -7.70 -10.28 -2.39
CA ASP A 159 -7.94 -10.28 -3.84
C ASP A 159 -9.44 -10.33 -4.18
N HIS A 160 -10.24 -11.14 -3.47
CA HIS A 160 -11.68 -11.21 -3.69
C HIS A 160 -12.38 -9.86 -3.50
N TYR A 161 -12.17 -9.20 -2.37
CA TYR A 161 -12.88 -7.95 -2.07
C TYR A 161 -12.27 -6.74 -2.78
N ALA A 162 -10.97 -6.73 -3.09
CA ALA A 162 -10.36 -5.69 -3.91
C ALA A 162 -11.05 -5.61 -5.28
N ARG A 163 -11.33 -6.75 -5.91
CA ARG A 163 -12.09 -6.80 -7.18
C ARG A 163 -13.50 -6.25 -7.05
N VAL A 164 -14.18 -6.52 -5.94
CA VAL A 164 -15.52 -5.97 -5.68
C VAL A 164 -15.48 -4.45 -5.51
N LEU A 165 -14.53 -3.94 -4.73
CA LEU A 165 -14.37 -2.52 -4.44
C LEU A 165 -13.97 -1.72 -5.69
N VAL A 166 -13.03 -2.25 -6.48
CA VAL A 166 -12.60 -1.61 -7.74
C VAL A 166 -13.72 -1.60 -8.77
N LEU A 167 -14.52 -2.68 -8.89
CA LEU A 167 -15.70 -2.69 -9.75
C LEU A 167 -16.72 -1.62 -9.33
N GLU A 168 -16.97 -1.50 -8.03
CA GLU A 168 -17.92 -0.51 -7.50
C GLU A 168 -17.42 0.93 -7.75
N ASP A 169 -16.15 1.22 -7.45
CA ASP A 169 -15.52 2.51 -7.76
C ASP A 169 -15.56 2.84 -9.26
N ALA A 170 -15.20 1.87 -10.12
CA ALA A 170 -15.22 2.06 -11.56
C ALA A 170 -16.62 2.40 -12.07
N PHE A 171 -17.65 1.73 -11.56
CA PHE A 171 -19.03 2.04 -11.91
C PHE A 171 -19.42 3.47 -11.54
N TYR A 172 -19.16 3.89 -10.30
CA TYR A 172 -19.51 5.24 -9.86
C TYR A 172 -18.73 6.33 -10.58
N ARG A 173 -17.46 6.10 -10.91
CA ARG A 173 -16.68 7.04 -11.71
C ARG A 173 -17.18 7.12 -13.15
N TRP A 174 -17.49 5.99 -13.77
CA TRP A 174 -17.93 5.95 -15.15
C TRP A 174 -19.24 6.72 -15.35
N ILE A 175 -20.23 6.50 -14.49
CA ILE A 175 -21.53 7.20 -14.59
C ILE A 175 -21.45 8.72 -14.36
N ASP A 176 -20.33 9.20 -13.81
CA ASP A 176 -20.09 10.62 -13.55
C ASP A 176 -19.03 11.20 -14.52
N MET A 177 -18.54 10.42 -15.48
CA MET A 177 -17.56 10.89 -16.46
C MET A 177 -18.16 11.93 -17.43
N PRO A 178 -17.40 12.98 -17.79
CA PRO A 178 -17.77 13.87 -18.87
C PRO A 178 -17.93 13.09 -20.17
N GLY A 179 -19.11 13.13 -20.77
CA GLY A 179 -19.42 12.42 -22.03
C GLY A 179 -20.43 11.28 -21.88
N VAL A 180 -20.66 10.77 -20.67
CA VAL A 180 -21.76 9.84 -20.41
C VAL A 180 -23.06 10.64 -20.27
N SER A 181 -24.01 10.40 -21.17
CA SER A 181 -25.29 11.08 -21.14
C SER A 181 -26.16 10.61 -19.96
N PRO A 182 -27.06 11.46 -19.43
CA PRO A 182 -28.00 11.03 -18.39
C PRO A 182 -28.88 9.83 -18.80
N ALA A 183 -29.14 9.66 -20.10
CA ALA A 183 -29.89 8.54 -20.63
C ALA A 183 -29.09 7.23 -20.56
N GLU A 184 -27.81 7.24 -20.94
CA GLU A 184 -26.93 6.06 -20.83
C GLU A 184 -26.74 5.64 -19.37
N LYS A 185 -26.50 6.62 -18.48
CA LYS A 185 -26.43 6.38 -17.02
C LYS A 185 -27.69 5.68 -16.51
N LYS A 186 -28.85 6.22 -16.86
CA LYS A 186 -30.14 5.66 -16.44
C LYS A 186 -30.37 4.26 -17.01
N ASN A 187 -30.12 4.05 -18.29
CA ASN A 187 -30.32 2.76 -18.95
C ASN A 187 -29.46 1.65 -18.32
N LEU A 188 -28.19 1.94 -18.04
CA LEU A 188 -27.29 0.96 -17.42
C LEU A 188 -27.69 0.68 -15.97
N GLN A 189 -28.07 1.70 -15.20
CA GLN A 189 -28.55 1.54 -13.83
C GLN A 189 -29.89 0.79 -13.75
N ASP A 190 -30.84 1.10 -14.64
CA ASP A 190 -32.12 0.40 -14.75
C ASP A 190 -31.89 -1.08 -15.12
N SER A 191 -30.99 -1.36 -16.09
CA SER A 191 -30.60 -2.73 -16.47
C SER A 191 -30.02 -3.53 -15.29
N LEU A 192 -29.17 -2.91 -14.47
CA LEU A 192 -28.62 -3.56 -13.27
C LEU A 192 -29.69 -3.78 -12.18
N ASN A 193 -30.66 -2.87 -12.07
CA ASN A 193 -31.74 -2.96 -11.08
C ASN A 193 -32.82 -3.99 -11.46
N GLU A 194 -32.94 -4.37 -12.73
CA GLU A 194 -33.81 -5.47 -13.16
C GLU A 194 -33.36 -6.84 -12.64
N VAL A 195 -32.07 -7.00 -12.31
CA VAL A 195 -31.54 -8.25 -11.77
C VAL A 195 -31.89 -8.36 -10.29
N SER A 196 -32.82 -9.27 -9.97
CA SER A 196 -33.20 -9.52 -8.58
C SER A 196 -32.05 -10.12 -7.78
N ILE A 197 -31.76 -9.46 -6.66
CA ILE A 197 -30.82 -9.90 -5.63
C ILE A 197 -31.51 -10.22 -4.31
N SER A 198 -32.84 -10.32 -4.30
CA SER A 198 -33.61 -10.58 -3.07
C SER A 198 -33.18 -11.87 -2.37
N TRP A 199 -32.63 -12.83 -3.11
CA TRP A 199 -32.09 -14.08 -2.57
C TRP A 199 -30.89 -13.85 -1.65
N VAL A 200 -30.10 -12.78 -1.85
CA VAL A 200 -28.99 -12.44 -0.97
C VAL A 200 -29.51 -11.95 0.37
N ASP A 201 -30.51 -11.06 0.36
CA ASP A 201 -31.11 -10.51 1.59
C ASP A 201 -31.91 -11.56 2.38
N GLN A 202 -32.35 -12.62 1.69
CA GLN A 202 -33.09 -13.73 2.28
C GLN A 202 -32.19 -14.89 2.74
N ASP A 203 -30.86 -14.76 2.61
CA ASP A 203 -29.91 -15.86 2.80
C ASP A 203 -30.41 -17.15 2.09
N ALA A 204 -30.80 -17.02 0.82
CA ALA A 204 -31.25 -18.12 -0.03
C ALA A 204 -30.15 -18.57 -1.00
N GLU A 205 -30.31 -19.74 -1.60
CA GLU A 205 -29.40 -20.20 -2.66
C GLU A 205 -29.54 -19.33 -3.92
N ARG A 206 -28.42 -19.17 -4.62
CA ARG A 206 -28.37 -18.38 -5.85
C ARG A 206 -29.23 -19.03 -6.94
N PRO A 207 -30.12 -18.29 -7.63
CA PRO A 207 -30.86 -18.79 -8.78
C PRO A 207 -29.93 -19.26 -9.91
N PRO A 208 -30.33 -20.26 -10.73
CA PRO A 208 -29.56 -20.70 -11.89
C PRO A 208 -29.31 -19.54 -12.87
N VAL A 209 -28.05 -19.40 -13.32
CA VAL A 209 -27.64 -18.35 -14.27
C VAL A 209 -28.07 -18.68 -15.71
N ASP A 210 -28.31 -19.96 -16.00
CA ASP A 210 -28.53 -20.50 -17.35
C ASP A 210 -30.00 -20.56 -17.78
N ASP A 211 -30.89 -19.74 -17.19
CA ASP A 211 -32.24 -19.61 -17.73
C ASP A 211 -32.17 -18.95 -19.13
N PRO A 212 -32.67 -19.59 -20.20
CA PRO A 212 -32.59 -19.08 -21.58
C PRO A 212 -33.08 -17.63 -21.73
N ILE A 213 -34.09 -17.24 -20.95
CA ILE A 213 -34.64 -15.87 -20.94
C ILE A 213 -33.62 -14.88 -20.37
N THR A 214 -32.91 -15.27 -19.32
CA THR A 214 -31.86 -14.47 -18.66
C THR A 214 -30.60 -14.37 -19.54
N MET A 215 -30.26 -15.45 -20.26
CA MET A 215 -29.15 -15.47 -21.21
C MET A 215 -29.40 -14.56 -22.43
N GLU A 216 -30.58 -14.67 -23.06
CA GLU A 216 -30.91 -13.85 -24.23
C GLU A 216 -31.01 -12.36 -23.87
N ARG A 217 -31.53 -12.04 -22.67
CA ARG A 217 -31.54 -10.67 -22.14
C ARG A 217 -30.14 -10.13 -21.89
N SER A 218 -29.28 -10.92 -21.23
CA SER A 218 -27.89 -10.54 -20.97
C SER A 218 -27.14 -10.27 -22.28
N TYR A 219 -27.34 -11.11 -23.29
CA TYR A 219 -26.73 -10.93 -24.61
C TYR A 219 -27.19 -9.64 -25.31
N ARG A 220 -28.51 -9.36 -25.31
CA ARG A 220 -29.06 -8.14 -25.92
C ARG A 220 -28.63 -6.86 -25.19
N GLN A 221 -28.50 -6.90 -23.87
CA GLN A 221 -27.98 -5.78 -23.09
C GLN A 221 -26.50 -5.53 -23.40
N MET A 222 -25.69 -6.58 -23.53
CA MET A 222 -24.25 -6.46 -23.74
C MET A 222 -23.82 -5.97 -25.13
N VAL A 223 -24.73 -5.98 -26.11
CA VAL A 223 -24.46 -5.41 -27.44
C VAL A 223 -24.84 -3.93 -27.55
N SER A 224 -25.37 -3.31 -26.48
CA SER A 224 -25.67 -1.89 -26.55
C SER A 224 -24.40 -1.03 -26.42
N PRO A 225 -24.37 0.16 -27.06
CA PRO A 225 -23.19 1.03 -27.04
C PRO A 225 -22.72 1.39 -25.62
N GLU A 226 -23.67 1.64 -24.70
CA GLU A 226 -23.35 2.00 -23.32
C GLU A 226 -22.69 0.86 -22.54
N TRP A 227 -23.13 -0.39 -22.74
CA TRP A 227 -22.50 -1.55 -22.12
C TRP A 227 -21.12 -1.82 -22.70
N TRP A 228 -20.92 -1.59 -24.00
CA TRP A 228 -19.62 -1.74 -24.64
C TRP A 228 -18.61 -0.72 -24.11
N ALA A 229 -18.98 0.57 -24.09
CA ALA A 229 -18.14 1.64 -23.56
C ALA A 229 -17.82 1.44 -22.07
N PHE A 230 -18.78 0.97 -21.28
CA PHE A 230 -18.56 0.64 -19.88
C PHE A 230 -17.62 -0.56 -19.69
N THR A 231 -17.77 -1.60 -20.51
CA THR A 231 -16.93 -2.80 -20.44
C THR A 231 -15.47 -2.47 -20.78
N GLU A 232 -15.24 -1.71 -21.85
CA GLU A 232 -13.90 -1.24 -22.23
C GLU A 232 -13.27 -0.39 -21.12
N TYR A 233 -14.05 0.50 -20.51
CA TYR A 233 -13.59 1.28 -19.37
C TYR A 233 -13.17 0.39 -18.18
N ILE A 234 -14.02 -0.55 -17.76
CA ILE A 234 -13.67 -1.45 -16.65
C ILE A 234 -12.47 -2.33 -16.97
N GLU A 235 -12.37 -2.83 -18.20
CA GLU A 235 -11.25 -3.65 -18.63
C GLU A 235 -9.92 -2.92 -18.42
N SER A 236 -9.86 -1.63 -18.78
CA SER A 236 -8.68 -0.80 -18.53
C SER A 236 -8.36 -0.63 -17.04
N ILE A 237 -9.39 -0.39 -16.21
CA ILE A 237 -9.22 -0.22 -14.76
C ILE A 237 -8.75 -1.52 -14.09
N PHE A 238 -9.28 -2.68 -14.51
CA PHE A 238 -8.84 -3.96 -13.97
C PHE A 238 -7.42 -4.31 -14.41
N ALA A 239 -7.06 -4.04 -15.67
CA ALA A 239 -5.69 -4.24 -16.15
C ALA A 239 -4.69 -3.38 -15.35
N GLU A 240 -5.06 -2.14 -15.06
CA GLU A 240 -4.23 -1.18 -14.32
C GLU A 240 -4.02 -1.59 -12.85
N TRP A 241 -5.05 -2.08 -12.17
CA TRP A 241 -5.05 -2.21 -10.70
C TRP A 241 -5.15 -3.64 -10.15
N LEU A 242 -5.48 -4.64 -10.97
CA LEU A 242 -5.81 -5.99 -10.49
C LEU A 242 -5.03 -7.08 -11.23
N THR A 243 -3.79 -6.76 -11.60
CA THR A 243 -2.84 -7.68 -12.26
C THR A 243 -1.53 -7.76 -11.50
N ASP A 244 -0.75 -8.82 -11.76
CA ASP A 244 0.63 -8.94 -11.28
C ASP A 244 1.58 -7.87 -11.85
N GLN A 245 1.17 -7.18 -12.92
CA GLN A 245 1.89 -6.07 -13.55
C GLN A 245 1.42 -4.68 -13.07
N SER A 246 0.45 -4.61 -12.14
CA SER A 246 -0.03 -3.34 -11.60
C SER A 246 1.04 -2.64 -10.77
N THR A 247 1.06 -1.30 -10.82
CA THR A 247 1.96 -0.48 -9.97
C THR A 247 1.46 -0.34 -8.54
N GLY A 248 0.22 -0.76 -8.24
CA GLY A 248 -0.37 -0.69 -6.91
C GLY A 248 -0.13 -1.92 -6.04
N PRO A 249 -0.60 -1.91 -4.76
CA PRO A 249 -0.42 -3.01 -3.81
C PRO A 249 -0.92 -4.37 -4.28
N MET A 250 -1.88 -4.39 -5.21
CA MET A 250 -2.49 -5.63 -5.68
C MET A 250 -1.55 -6.50 -6.49
N SER A 251 -0.52 -5.95 -7.15
CA SER A 251 0.51 -6.78 -7.79
C SER A 251 1.20 -7.66 -6.76
N THR A 252 1.55 -7.10 -5.61
CA THR A 252 2.16 -7.85 -4.50
C THR A 252 1.23 -8.97 -4.01
N VAL A 253 -0.07 -8.68 -3.81
CA VAL A 253 -1.06 -9.70 -3.42
C VAL A 253 -1.15 -10.83 -4.43
N ILE A 254 -1.22 -10.49 -5.73
CA ILE A 254 -1.38 -11.46 -6.82
C ILE A 254 -0.11 -12.30 -6.98
N LEU A 255 1.08 -11.68 -6.89
CA LEU A 255 2.35 -12.37 -6.92
C LEU A 255 2.50 -13.35 -5.74
N PHE A 256 2.09 -12.95 -4.54
CA PHE A 256 2.03 -13.86 -3.38
C PHE A 256 1.08 -15.04 -3.63
N LEU A 257 -0.13 -14.78 -4.15
CA LEU A 257 -1.10 -15.84 -4.48
C LEU A 257 -0.56 -16.84 -5.50
N HIS A 258 0.28 -16.38 -6.42
CA HIS A 258 0.86 -17.21 -7.46
C HIS A 258 2.13 -17.93 -7.00
N GLY A 259 2.61 -17.66 -5.78
CA GLY A 259 3.90 -18.16 -5.29
C GLY A 259 5.08 -17.62 -6.10
N LYS A 260 4.89 -16.47 -6.76
CA LYS A 260 5.85 -15.81 -7.65
C LYS A 260 6.38 -14.52 -7.04
N LEU A 261 6.62 -14.50 -5.73
CA LEU A 261 7.36 -13.37 -5.18
C LEU A 261 8.80 -13.47 -5.70
N GLU A 262 9.04 -12.91 -6.88
CA GLU A 262 10.37 -12.47 -7.24
C GLU A 262 10.71 -11.44 -6.18
N THR A 263 11.66 -11.75 -5.30
CA THR A 263 12.29 -10.73 -4.47
C THR A 263 12.88 -9.73 -5.44
N PRO A 264 12.32 -8.51 -5.56
CA PRO A 264 13.00 -7.49 -6.34
C PRO A 264 14.39 -7.37 -5.74
N GLU A 265 15.42 -7.37 -6.57
CA GLU A 265 16.77 -7.08 -6.08
C GLU A 265 16.78 -5.62 -5.66
N TYR A 266 16.50 -5.42 -4.37
CA TYR A 266 16.55 -4.11 -3.80
C TYR A 266 18.00 -3.75 -3.49
N LYS A 267 18.49 -2.68 -4.11
CA LYS A 267 19.78 -2.10 -3.74
C LYS A 267 19.55 -1.21 -2.52
N ARG A 268 20.18 -1.57 -1.41
CA ARG A 268 20.23 -0.70 -0.23
C ARG A 268 21.01 0.55 -0.59
N VAL A 269 20.49 1.69 -0.16
CA VAL A 269 21.13 2.98 -0.41
C VAL A 269 21.51 3.60 0.91
N TYR A 270 22.69 4.20 0.94
CA TYR A 270 23.34 4.73 2.13
C TYR A 270 23.58 6.22 1.97
N LYS A 271 23.14 7.03 2.93
CA LYS A 271 23.36 8.47 2.95
C LYS A 271 24.55 8.81 3.83
N VAL A 272 25.38 9.73 3.35
CA VAL A 272 26.46 10.32 4.13
C VAL A 272 26.00 11.66 4.67
N LYS A 273 26.02 11.80 5.99
CA LYS A 273 25.73 13.05 6.69
C LYS A 273 26.98 13.56 7.39
N MET A 274 27.08 14.88 7.46
CA MET A 274 28.19 15.54 8.15
C MET A 274 27.68 16.73 8.96
N GLN A 275 28.24 16.89 10.15
CA GLN A 275 28.02 18.02 11.04
C GLN A 275 29.37 18.63 11.40
N ILE A 276 29.51 19.94 11.25
CA ILE A 276 30.68 20.71 11.65
C ILE A 276 30.24 21.69 12.74
N GLU A 277 31.04 21.78 13.81
CA GLU A 277 30.89 22.71 14.91
C GLU A 277 32.16 23.54 15.02
N GLU A 278 32.04 24.83 14.75
CA GLU A 278 33.12 25.81 14.91
C GLU A 278 33.04 26.46 16.30
N HIS A 279 34.18 26.87 16.87
CA HIS A 279 34.29 27.51 18.19
C HIS A 279 33.87 26.62 19.37
N PHE A 280 34.13 25.31 19.32
CA PHE A 280 33.75 24.40 20.40
C PHE A 280 34.64 24.59 21.65
N SER A 281 34.19 25.42 22.59
CA SER A 281 34.83 25.63 23.90
C SER A 281 34.29 24.66 24.95
N VAL A 282 35.07 24.40 26.02
CA VAL A 282 34.66 23.57 27.18
C VAL A 282 33.42 24.15 27.90
N ASN A 283 33.09 25.42 27.66
CA ASN A 283 31.82 26.05 28.01
C ASN A 283 31.05 26.41 26.73
N PRO A 284 29.93 25.74 26.41
CA PRO A 284 29.27 25.91 25.11
C PRO A 284 28.53 27.25 25.05
N MET A 285 29.04 28.19 24.24
CA MET A 285 28.17 29.16 23.58
C MET A 285 27.66 28.51 22.30
N MET A 286 26.36 28.63 22.05
CA MET A 286 25.64 27.93 20.97
C MET A 286 26.33 28.15 19.62
N ALA A 287 26.93 27.10 19.07
CA ALA A 287 27.38 27.06 17.68
C ALA A 287 26.19 26.71 16.79
N ASP A 288 26.03 27.42 15.67
CA ASP A 288 25.05 27.09 14.66
C ASP A 288 25.35 25.69 14.09
N CYS A 289 24.45 24.74 14.32
CA CYS A 289 24.60 23.35 13.90
C CYS A 289 23.63 23.06 12.76
N TYR A 290 24.14 22.70 11.58
CA TYR A 290 23.31 22.19 10.50
C TYR A 290 23.93 20.88 9.96
N PRO A 291 23.23 19.73 10.05
CA PRO A 291 23.66 18.54 9.34
C PRO A 291 23.51 18.79 7.83
N ALA A 292 24.61 18.72 7.10
CA ALA A 292 24.61 18.72 5.66
C ALA A 292 24.47 17.28 5.16
N GLU A 293 23.54 17.07 4.24
CA GLU A 293 23.43 15.82 3.48
C GLU A 293 24.32 15.95 2.26
N TRP A 294 25.33 15.07 2.16
CA TRP A 294 26.40 15.24 1.18
C TRP A 294 26.21 14.36 -0.05
N ASP A 295 25.82 13.11 0.16
CA ASP A 295 25.78 12.14 -0.92
C ASP A 295 24.98 10.89 -0.57
N THR A 296 24.53 10.21 -1.62
CA THR A 296 23.74 8.99 -1.58
C THR A 296 24.51 7.91 -2.34
N LYS A 297 24.83 6.78 -1.69
CA LYS A 297 25.71 5.73 -2.22
C LYS A 297 25.05 4.37 -2.26
N ALA A 298 25.37 3.59 -3.28
CA ALA A 298 24.81 2.26 -3.51
C ALA A 298 25.41 1.14 -2.62
N THR A 299 26.53 1.41 -1.92
CA THR A 299 27.17 0.41 -1.03
C THR A 299 27.71 1.05 0.25
N ILE A 300 27.77 0.26 1.33
CA ILE A 300 28.37 0.67 2.61
C ILE A 300 29.83 1.08 2.41
N GLU A 301 30.60 0.37 1.58
CA GLU A 301 32.01 0.70 1.32
C GLU A 301 32.17 2.04 0.60
N GLN A 302 31.29 2.36 -0.36
CA GLN A 302 31.29 3.66 -1.02
C GLN A 302 30.89 4.77 -0.04
N ALA A 303 29.82 4.58 0.74
CA ALA A 303 29.39 5.55 1.76
C ALA A 303 30.46 5.79 2.82
N ASN A 304 31.10 4.72 3.29
CA ASN A 304 32.19 4.80 4.25
C ASN A 304 33.44 5.48 3.66
N ARG A 305 33.75 5.28 2.38
CA ARG A 305 34.84 6.01 1.71
C ARG A 305 34.51 7.49 1.58
N GLU A 306 33.26 7.79 1.27
CA GLU A 306 32.74 9.13 1.07
C GLU A 306 32.73 9.94 2.37
N ALA A 307 32.22 9.38 3.47
CA ALA A 307 32.31 10.01 4.80
C ALA A 307 33.76 10.35 5.22
N ARG A 308 34.75 9.52 4.84
CA ARG A 308 36.18 9.83 5.04
C ARG A 308 36.70 10.91 4.08
N ARG A 309 36.13 11.03 2.88
CA ARG A 309 36.45 12.07 1.91
C ARG A 309 35.94 13.42 2.40
N CYS A 310 34.65 13.51 2.78
CA CYS A 310 34.02 14.74 3.28
C CYS A 310 34.82 15.38 4.44
N ILE A 311 35.15 14.61 5.48
CA ILE A 311 35.95 15.14 6.60
C ILE A 311 37.34 15.61 6.17
N ARG A 312 37.96 14.92 5.19
CA ARG A 312 39.30 15.28 4.71
C ARG A 312 39.30 16.54 3.85
N GLU A 313 38.28 16.74 3.04
CA GLU A 313 38.15 17.91 2.18
C GLU A 313 37.79 19.15 2.98
N GLU A 314 36.84 19.05 3.91
CA GLU A 314 36.38 20.19 4.71
C GLU A 314 37.37 20.63 5.78
N LEU A 315 38.07 19.69 6.42
CA LEU A 315 38.88 19.98 7.61
C LEU A 315 40.35 19.57 7.50
N GLY A 316 40.73 18.96 6.37
CA GLY A 316 42.11 18.58 6.10
C GLY A 316 42.47 17.15 6.52
N PRO A 317 43.76 16.77 6.39
CA PRO A 317 44.18 15.38 6.54
C PRO A 317 44.11 14.91 7.99
N LYS A 318 43.82 13.61 8.19
CA LYS A 318 43.79 12.95 9.51
C LYS A 318 45.00 13.27 10.41
N LYS A 319 46.20 13.42 9.82
CA LYS A 319 47.43 13.73 10.56
C LYS A 319 47.47 15.14 11.16
N ALA A 320 46.64 16.05 10.66
CA ALA A 320 46.47 17.40 11.19
C ALA A 320 45.40 17.48 12.30
N SER A 321 44.63 16.41 12.52
CA SER A 321 43.64 16.36 13.60
C SER A 321 44.32 16.14 14.95
N LEU A 322 43.83 16.81 15.99
CA LEU A 322 44.19 16.51 17.38
C LEU A 322 43.66 15.15 17.82
N LYS A 323 42.47 14.80 17.32
CA LYS A 323 41.83 13.52 17.61
C LYS A 323 41.01 13.06 16.42
N TRP A 324 41.15 11.78 16.09
CA TRP A 324 40.37 11.10 15.07
C TRP A 324 39.85 9.78 15.63
N ASP A 325 38.55 9.74 15.92
CA ASP A 325 37.86 8.52 16.34
C ASP A 325 37.04 7.99 15.15
N GLU A 326 37.18 6.70 14.84
CA GLU A 326 36.41 6.03 13.79
C GLU A 326 35.82 4.76 14.39
N VAL A 327 34.49 4.66 14.36
CA VAL A 327 33.73 3.56 14.95
C VAL A 327 32.82 2.96 13.88
N TYR A 328 32.70 1.65 13.90
CA TYR A 328 31.76 0.90 13.07
C TYR A 328 30.61 0.41 13.95
N ASP A 329 29.38 0.50 13.45
CA ASP A 329 28.27 -0.19 14.07
C ASP A 329 28.24 -1.68 13.69
N THR A 330 27.23 -2.41 14.18
CA THR A 330 27.04 -3.84 13.90
C THR A 330 26.72 -4.15 12.44
N SER A 331 26.33 -3.13 11.67
CA SER A 331 26.01 -3.22 10.24
C SER A 331 27.19 -2.83 9.34
N GLY A 332 28.32 -2.41 9.93
CA GLY A 332 29.52 -1.98 9.21
C GLY A 332 29.50 -0.52 8.73
N MET A 333 28.50 0.28 9.12
CA MET A 333 28.42 1.70 8.81
C MET A 333 29.35 2.49 9.74
N ILE A 334 30.05 3.49 9.19
CA ILE A 334 31.00 4.28 9.99
C ILE A 334 30.37 5.52 10.61
N ARG A 335 30.87 5.84 11.79
CA ARG A 335 30.79 7.16 12.40
C ARG A 335 32.20 7.64 12.70
N ILE A 336 32.57 8.76 12.09
CA ILE A 336 33.87 9.40 12.24
C ILE A 336 33.68 10.69 13.03
N ARG A 337 34.51 10.88 14.05
CA ARG A 337 34.64 12.15 14.76
C ARG A 337 36.07 12.66 14.60
N ALA A 338 36.22 13.90 14.14
CA ALA A 338 37.50 14.57 14.04
C ALA A 338 37.47 15.88 14.85
N ILE A 339 38.56 16.17 15.55
CA ILE A 339 38.78 17.43 16.27
C ILE A 339 40.04 18.08 15.72
N TYR A 340 39.90 19.31 15.27
CA TYR A 340 40.99 20.15 14.78
C TYR A 340 41.13 21.37 15.69
N ARG A 341 42.37 21.83 15.86
CA ARG A 341 42.69 23.08 16.54
C ARG A 341 43.57 23.88 15.62
N ASP A 342 43.08 25.05 15.23
CA ASP A 342 43.87 26.06 14.54
C ASP A 342 44.18 27.22 15.51
N GLU A 343 45.15 28.06 15.17
CA GLU A 343 45.55 29.25 15.94
C GLU A 343 44.37 30.21 16.17
N ALA A 344 43.35 30.15 15.30
CA ALA A 344 42.14 30.96 15.39
C ALA A 344 40.97 30.28 16.11
N ASN A 345 40.71 28.96 15.92
CA ASN A 345 39.50 28.27 16.39
C ASN A 345 39.68 26.75 16.64
N ASP A 346 38.94 26.20 17.62
CA ASP A 346 38.73 24.75 17.79
C ASP A 346 37.50 24.33 16.96
N ALA A 347 37.66 23.32 16.08
CA ALA A 347 36.59 22.78 15.24
C ALA A 347 36.37 21.29 15.51
N ARG A 348 35.11 20.87 15.61
CA ARG A 348 34.70 19.46 15.73
C ARG A 348 33.83 19.09 14.55
N ALA A 349 34.13 17.98 13.89
CA ALA A 349 33.19 17.40 12.94
C ALA A 349 32.86 15.95 13.25
N VAL A 350 31.64 15.60 12.86
CA VAL A 350 31.12 14.25 12.91
C VAL A 350 30.53 13.95 11.54
N ALA A 351 31.06 12.95 10.85
CA ALA A 351 30.41 12.38 9.66
C ALA A 351 29.94 10.96 9.98
N TRP A 352 28.78 10.59 9.47
CA TRP A 352 28.23 9.26 9.66
C TRP A 352 27.49 8.79 8.41
N VAL A 353 27.39 7.47 8.30
CA VAL A 353 26.58 6.79 7.29
C VAL A 353 25.29 6.32 7.93
N GLU A 354 24.17 6.51 7.24
CA GLU A 354 22.87 5.96 7.62
C GLU A 354 22.18 5.31 6.41
N GLU A 355 21.29 4.35 6.67
CA GLU A 355 20.47 3.75 5.63
C GLU A 355 19.37 4.73 5.20
N ALA A 356 19.33 5.01 3.90
CA ALA A 356 18.53 6.06 3.29
C ALA A 356 17.19 5.56 2.76
N GLY A 357 17.14 4.27 2.42
CA GLY A 357 16.01 3.63 1.76
C GLY A 357 16.44 2.40 0.98
N ILE A 358 15.43 1.78 0.39
CA ILE A 358 15.50 0.56 -0.41
C ILE A 358 15.03 0.97 -1.81
N LEU A 359 15.93 1.01 -2.79
CA LEU A 359 15.58 1.33 -4.18
C LEU A 359 15.44 0.05 -5.00
N THR A 360 14.56 0.10 -6.00
CA THR A 360 14.53 -0.90 -7.07
C THR A 360 15.77 -0.76 -7.96
N GLU A 361 16.15 -1.82 -8.68
CA GLU A 361 17.35 -1.81 -9.51
C GLU A 361 17.31 -0.70 -10.58
N GLU A 362 16.15 -0.45 -11.18
CA GLU A 362 15.94 0.62 -12.17
C GLU A 362 16.14 2.03 -11.57
N GLU A 363 15.65 2.27 -10.35
CA GLU A 363 15.84 3.55 -9.65
C GLU A 363 17.29 3.75 -9.20
N ALA A 364 17.96 2.67 -8.81
CA ALA A 364 19.36 2.71 -8.41
C ALA A 364 20.30 2.96 -9.60
N ASP A 365 19.97 2.40 -10.78
CA ASP A 365 20.78 2.56 -11.97
C ASP A 365 20.71 4.00 -12.51
N ILE A 366 19.54 4.66 -12.42
CA ILE A 366 19.37 6.09 -12.72
C ILE A 366 20.26 6.97 -11.82
N LEU A 367 20.36 6.65 -10.53
CA LEU A 367 21.23 7.40 -9.61
C LEU A 367 22.72 7.18 -9.85
N THR A 368 23.11 6.06 -10.46
CA THR A 368 24.51 5.79 -10.81
C THR A 368 24.95 6.38 -12.15
N GLU A 369 24.01 6.73 -13.04
CA GLU A 369 24.33 7.37 -14.33
C GLU A 369 24.57 8.89 -14.22
N ASP A 370 24.06 9.54 -13.16
CA ASP A 370 24.23 10.98 -12.89
C ASP A 370 25.47 11.32 -12.02
N MET A 371 26.33 10.34 -11.73
CA MET A 371 27.57 10.44 -10.93
C MET A 371 28.83 10.19 -11.77
#